data_AF-A8U9W7-F1
#
_entry.id   AF-A8U9W7-F1
#
_cell.length_a   1.000
_cell.length_b   1.000
_cell.length_c   1.000
_cell.angle_alpha   90.00
_cell.angle_beta   90.00
_cell.angle_gamma   90.00
#
_symmetry.space_group_name_H-M   'P 1'
#
loop_
_entity.id
_entity.type
_entity.pdbx_description
1 polymer ?
#
loop_
_entity_poly.entity_id
_entity_poly.type
_entity_poly.pdbx_seq_one_letter_code
_entity_poly.pdbx_strand_id
1 'polypeptide(L)' 'QNNVQKSSMRTAIKKYVQAIEAGNENSEQLLKEAIKSIDMAASKGLIHKNKANRDKSRLTAKLAK' A
#
# COMPACT_ATOMS: atom_id res chain seq x y z
N GLN A 1 19.64 4.16 3.47
CA GLN A 1 18.35 4.54 4.12
C GLN A 1 17.13 4.45 3.19
N ASN A 2 17.23 4.80 1.90
CA ASN A 2 16.09 4.75 0.95
C ASN A 2 15.53 3.34 0.71
N ASN A 3 16.36 2.30 0.77
CA ASN A 3 15.91 0.91 0.58
C ASN A 3 14.97 0.43 1.68
N VAL A 4 15.18 0.85 2.93
CA VAL A 4 14.35 0.46 4.09
C VAL A 4 12.93 1.06 3.99
N GLN A 5 12.83 2.29 3.51
CA GLN A 5 11.53 2.96 3.33
C GLN A 5 10.77 2.41 2.11
N LYS A 6 11.48 2.00 1.05
CA LYS A 6 10.86 1.29 -0.07
C LYS A 6 10.42 -0.12 0.32
N SER A 7 11.20 -0.83 1.14
CA SER A 7 10.82 -2.16 1.60
C SER A 7 9.63 -2.11 2.55
N SER A 8 9.58 -1.16 3.49
CA SER A 8 8.42 -1.00 4.38
C SER A 8 7.11 -0.74 3.62
N MET A 9 7.15 0.13 2.60
CA MET A 9 6.01 0.36 1.71
C MET A 9 5.55 -0.93 1.02
N ARG A 10 6.48 -1.72 0.47
CA ARG A 10 6.15 -3.01 -0.18
C ARG A 10 5.58 -4.02 0.81
N THR A 11 6.10 -4.06 2.04
CA THR A 11 5.61 -4.94 3.09
C THR A 11 4.18 -4.58 3.49
N ALA A 12 3.85 -3.29 3.63
CA ALA A 12 2.48 -2.85 3.93
C ALA A 12 1.49 -3.29 2.83
N ILE A 13 1.87 -3.12 1.56
CA ILE A 13 1.08 -3.60 0.41
C ILE A 13 0.87 -5.11 0.48
N LYS A 14 1.93 -5.88 0.76
CA LYS A 14 1.86 -7.35 0.82
C LYS A 14 0.98 -7.83 1.96
N LYS A 15 1.07 -7.21 3.14
CA LYS A 15 0.21 -7.51 4.30
C LYS A 15 -1.28 -7.34 3.97
N TYR A 16 -1.63 -6.24 3.30
CA TYR A 16 -3.00 -6.00 2.87
C TYR A 16 -3.50 -7.05 1.87
N VAL A 17 -2.69 -7.39 0.86
CA VAL A 17 -3.07 -8.43 -0.12
C VAL A 17 -3.30 -9.77 0.57
N GLN A 18 -2.42 -10.16 1.48
CA GLN A 18 -2.57 -11.39 2.26
C GLN A 18 -3.81 -11.37 3.16
N ALA A 19 -4.16 -10.22 3.75
CA ALA A 19 -5.34 -10.09 4.59
C ALA A 19 -6.65 -10.22 3.80
N ILE A 20 -6.69 -9.70 2.57
CA ILE A 20 -7.82 -9.93 1.65
C ILE A 20 -7.93 -11.40 1.27
N GLU A 21 -6.82 -12.01 0.87
CA GLU A 21 -6.80 -13.45 0.50
C GLU A 21 -7.21 -14.35 1.67
N ALA A 22 -6.88 -13.96 2.90
CA ALA A 22 -7.26 -14.68 4.12
C ALA A 22 -8.69 -14.36 4.62
N GLY A 23 -9.44 -13.47 3.97
CA GLY A 23 -10.80 -13.09 4.38
C GLY A 23 -10.89 -12.36 5.73
N ASN A 24 -9.83 -11.66 6.14
CA ASN A 24 -9.78 -10.98 7.44
C ASN A 24 -10.59 -9.66 7.46
N GLU A 25 -11.33 -9.41 8.55
CA GLU A 25 -12.11 -8.19 8.79
C GLU A 25 -11.23 -6.93 8.91
N ASN A 26 -9.93 -7.10 9.17
CA ASN A 26 -8.96 -5.99 9.29
C ASN A 26 -8.51 -5.39 7.94
N SER A 27 -9.11 -5.81 6.82
CA SER A 27 -8.73 -5.39 5.47
C SER A 27 -8.81 -3.87 5.28
N GLU A 28 -9.81 -3.19 5.82
CA GLU A 28 -9.95 -1.72 5.73
C GLU A 28 -8.84 -0.97 6.47
N GLN A 29 -8.45 -1.43 7.66
CA GLN A 29 -7.40 -0.79 8.44
C GLN A 29 -6.05 -0.94 7.76
N LEU A 30 -5.76 -2.14 7.23
CA LEU A 30 -4.55 -2.42 6.47
C LEU A 30 -4.50 -1.65 5.15
N LEU A 31 -5.66 -1.38 4.52
CA LEU A 31 -5.73 -0.51 3.35
C LEU A 31 -5.29 0.92 3.70
N LYS A 32 -5.82 1.48 4.79
CA LYS A 32 -5.46 2.84 5.24
C LYS A 32 -3.95 2.95 5.53
N GLU A 33 -3.37 1.93 6.16
CA GLU A 33 -1.91 1.87 6.43
C GLU A 33 -1.08 1.76 5.14
N ALA A 34 -1.52 0.95 4.18
CA ALA A 34 -0.85 0.80 2.89
C ALA A 34 -0.90 2.12 2.09
N ILE A 35 -2.05 2.78 2.04
CA ILE A 35 -2.22 4.08 1.37
C ILE A 35 -1.32 5.13 2.01
N LYS A 36 -1.32 5.24 3.34
CA LYS A 36 -0.45 6.17 4.08
C LYS A 36 1.03 5.93 3.76
N SER A 37 1.45 4.67 3.70
CA SER A 37 2.83 4.29 3.37
C SER A 37 3.21 4.67 1.93
N ILE A 38 2.30 4.51 0.98
CA ILE A 38 2.49 4.91 -0.42
C ILE A 38 2.62 6.43 -0.53
N ASP A 39 1.75 7.18 0.12
CA ASP A 39 1.77 8.65 0.05
C ASP A 39 3.03 9.23 0.72
N MET A 40 3.49 8.64 1.83
CA MET A 40 4.78 8.99 2.44
C MET A 40 5.97 8.67 1.53
N ALA A 41 5.92 7.56 0.80
CA ALA A 41 6.99 7.24 -0.16
C ALA A 41 6.99 8.21 -1.35
N ALA A 42 5.82 8.69 -1.77
CA ALA A 42 5.67 9.67 -2.84
C ALA A 42 6.14 11.07 -2.41
N SER A 43 5.77 11.52 -1.19
CA SER A 43 6.17 12.83 -0.68
C SER A 43 7.68 12.94 -0.48
N LYS A 44 8.34 11.84 -0.10
CA LYS A 44 9.80 11.75 0.00
C LYS A 44 10.51 11.53 -1.34
N GLY A 45 9.79 11.50 -2.46
CA GLY A 45 10.37 11.28 -3.80
C GLY A 45 10.92 9.88 -4.03
N LEU A 46 10.61 8.91 -3.16
CA LEU A 46 11.08 7.52 -3.31
C LEU A 46 10.34 6.79 -4.45
N ILE A 47 9.10 7.19 -4.71
CA ILE A 47 8.29 6.75 -5.86
C ILE A 47 7.71 7.96 -6.59
N HIS A 48 7.49 7.82 -7.89
CA HIS A 48 6.82 8.85 -8.68
C HIS A 48 5.33 8.96 -8.29
N LYS A 49 4.75 10.16 -8.38
CA LYS A 49 3.32 10.42 -8.08
C LYS A 49 2.38 9.48 -8.83
N ASN A 50 2.66 9.24 -10.12
CA ASN A 50 1.87 8.30 -10.95
C ASN A 50 1.95 6.86 -10.46
N LYS A 51 3.11 6.43 -9.92
CA LYS A 51 3.25 5.11 -9.33
C LYS A 51 2.41 5.00 -8.06
N ALA A 52 2.44 6.02 -7.21
CA ALA A 52 1.60 6.09 -6.01
C ALA A 52 0.12 6.01 -6.35
N ASN A 53 -0.35 6.80 -7.34
CA ASN A 53 -1.75 6.80 -7.77
C ASN A 53 -2.19 5.44 -8.34
N ARG A 54 -1.35 4.81 -9.18
CA ARG A 54 -1.63 3.47 -9.72
C ARG A 54 -1.70 2.42 -8.62
N ASP A 55 -0.78 2.46 -7.66
CA ASP A 55 -0.76 1.49 -6.56
C ASP A 55 -1.99 1.68 -5.65
N LYS A 56 -2.40 2.93 -5.35
CA LYS A 56 -3.66 3.22 -4.64
C LYS A 56 -4.89 2.69 -5.36
N SER A 57 -5.04 2.99 -6.66
CA SER A 57 -6.16 2.52 -7.48
C SER A 57 -6.27 0.99 -7.53
N ARG A 58 -5.12 0.30 -7.62
CA ARG A 58 -5.07 -1.18 -7.60
C ARG A 58 -5.47 -1.76 -6.25
N LEU A 59 -5.09 -1.11 -5.15
CA LEU A 59 -5.47 -1.56 -3.81
C LEU A 59 -6.96 -1.38 -3.56
N THR A 60 -7.52 -0.21 -3.90
CA THR A 60 -8.96 0.04 -3.74
C THR A 60 -9.80 -0.88 -4.63
N ALA A 61 -9.35 -1.18 -5.85
CA ALA A 61 -10.04 -2.12 -6.74
C ALA A 61 -10.03 -3.57 -6.19
N LYS A 62 -9.02 -3.94 -5.40
CA LYS A 62 -8.96 -5.25 -4.73
C LYS A 62 -9.91 -5.36 -3.53
N LEU A 63 -10.25 -4.24 -2.86
CA LEU A 63 -11.28 -4.24 -1.81
C LEU A 63 -12.69 -4.44 -2.37
N ALA A 64 -12.96 -3.87 -3.54
CA ALA A 64 -14.28 -3.86 -4.15
C ALA A 64 -14.68 -5.20 -4.81
N LYS A 65 -13.85 -6.24 -4.68
CA LYS A 65 -14.06 -7.55 -5.29
C LYS A 65 -14.11 -8.62 -4.20
#